data_AF-A0A3B4TN34-F1
#
_entry.id   AF-A0A3B4TN34-F1
#
_cell.length_a   1.000
_cell.length_b   1.000
_cell.length_c   1.000
_cell.angle_alpha   90.00
_cell.angle_beta   90.00
_cell.angle_gamma   90.00
#
_symmetry.space_group_name_H-M   'P 1'
#
loop_
_entity.id
_entity.type
_entity.pdbx_description
1 polymer ?
#
loop_
_entity_poly.entity_id
_entity_poly.type
_entity_poly.pdbx_seq_one_letter_code
_entity_poly.pdbx_strand_id
1 'polypeptide(L)'
;MDPDSGATELDSSWVTPGSPSRDEPDNQTQDQELDPVLVWVPSGRRLISGLLGMNIVLLGAALVAGQTFNPEGLKHQEPLVFMLLLMGVSLIWMLWYLLWARKQPGVCPHKDHHAGGITVILVLILFAAASLLLYICRIGYLLSVRECNPAAKVLSPFIEVFVIFVFVLVLKRYFFIFTCCTGCRSGLMVILSADLLLWLNSVTEDSIHEEIELEKEDSLHFSNSTLCQCSASAACLAFRKGFEILYPFNIEYYLMAGCMIYVMWKNVGRRMGPGHHVGQKLTLRVVYQGGIIYGLVFGGLVLVVGVTVFILYQVWVSQRQLRLTAFLIFYGYHLAVMPVMSFCSLAGMLVHRLERRAHEGGHNPTRSLDVILLVAAALGQLALSYFSLVAALALGTNAPLADLELSYSLLSLLELILQNIFIIEGLHRHPSLLTKKKGRQRTISLLEGNTSAPPVVQEDHGKEPWSKRAIQEICAFLILCNIMLWVIPAFGVHPQFENGLGKQFFGFSTWFVLVNLGQPLSVFYRMHSVGALMELLISA
;
A
#
# COMPACT_ATOMS: atom_id res chain seq x y z
N MET A 1 -22.52 -59.96 -54.88
CA MET A 1 -21.60 -60.77 -54.05
C MET A 1 -20.25 -60.15 -54.22
N ASP A 2 -19.93 -59.30 -53.26
CA ASP A 2 -18.66 -58.62 -53.02
C ASP A 2 -17.62 -59.59 -52.43
N PRO A 3 -16.34 -59.19 -52.26
CA PRO A 3 -15.54 -58.27 -53.10
C PRO A 3 -14.06 -58.71 -53.26
N ASP A 4 -13.23 -57.79 -53.78
CA ASP A 4 -11.84 -57.50 -53.35
C ASP A 4 -10.70 -58.54 -53.55
N SER A 5 -9.43 -58.11 -53.72
CA SER A 5 -8.89 -56.76 -53.97
C SER A 5 -7.45 -56.81 -54.55
N GLY A 6 -7.03 -55.70 -55.16
CA GLY A 6 -5.66 -55.16 -55.04
C GLY A 6 -4.48 -55.89 -55.71
N ALA A 7 -4.11 -55.46 -56.92
CA ALA A 7 -2.72 -55.56 -57.42
C ALA A 7 -2.47 -54.58 -58.59
N THR A 8 -1.67 -53.53 -58.35
CA THR A 8 -1.11 -52.69 -59.43
C THR A 8 0.25 -52.09 -59.02
N GLU A 9 1.33 -52.80 -59.33
CA GLU A 9 2.69 -52.25 -59.38
C GLU A 9 3.27 -52.46 -60.77
N LEU A 10 3.64 -51.36 -61.44
CA LEU A 10 4.47 -51.22 -62.65
C LEU A 10 4.54 -49.69 -62.93
N ASP A 11 5.68 -49.07 -63.25
CA ASP A 11 7.04 -49.60 -63.40
C ASP A 11 8.08 -48.56 -62.93
N SER A 12 9.37 -48.88 -63.06
CA SER A 12 10.48 -48.33 -62.29
C SER A 12 11.66 -47.87 -63.15
N SER A 13 12.40 -46.85 -62.70
CA SER A 13 13.66 -46.40 -63.33
C SER A 13 14.75 -46.12 -62.30
N TRP A 14 15.30 -47.24 -61.79
CA TRP A 14 16.71 -47.50 -61.47
C TRP A 14 17.71 -46.54 -62.16
N VAL A 15 18.89 -46.18 -61.61
CA VAL A 15 19.90 -46.92 -60.82
C VAL A 15 20.92 -45.86 -60.30
N THR A 16 21.80 -45.92 -59.27
CA THR A 16 22.13 -46.63 -58.00
C THR A 16 23.47 -46.00 -57.48
N PRO A 17 24.09 -46.35 -56.32
CA PRO A 17 23.60 -46.70 -54.98
C PRO A 17 24.37 -45.98 -53.83
N GLY A 18 23.93 -46.11 -52.58
CA GLY A 18 24.75 -45.78 -51.39
C GLY A 18 23.96 -45.90 -50.07
N SER A 19 24.50 -46.60 -49.07
CA SER A 19 23.84 -46.87 -47.79
C SER A 19 24.86 -47.17 -46.67
N PRO A 20 24.48 -47.25 -45.37
CA PRO A 20 23.19 -46.92 -44.74
C PRO A 20 23.31 -46.00 -43.49
N SER A 21 22.19 -45.86 -42.77
CA SER A 21 22.03 -45.52 -41.34
C SER A 21 21.83 -44.04 -40.90
N ARG A 22 20.68 -43.86 -40.22
CA ARG A 22 20.33 -42.99 -39.07
C ARG A 22 21.15 -41.71 -38.84
N ASP A 23 20.47 -40.55 -38.90
CA ASP A 23 19.96 -39.87 -37.69
C ASP A 23 18.96 -38.75 -38.07
N GLU A 24 18.65 -37.84 -37.15
CA GLU A 24 17.43 -36.99 -37.08
C GLU A 24 17.24 -35.93 -38.20
N PRO A 25 15.98 -35.58 -38.56
CA PRO A 25 15.67 -34.34 -39.25
C PRO A 25 15.50 -33.20 -38.23
N ASP A 26 16.54 -32.39 -38.04
CA ASP A 26 16.52 -31.26 -37.10
C ASP A 26 15.50 -30.18 -37.50
N ASN A 27 14.69 -29.73 -36.55
CA ASN A 27 13.47 -28.98 -36.80
C ASN A 27 13.75 -27.47 -36.84
N GLN A 28 14.03 -26.94 -38.04
CA GLN A 28 14.22 -25.51 -38.30
C GLN A 28 13.00 -24.68 -37.89
N THR A 29 12.98 -24.29 -36.62
CA THR A 29 11.92 -23.49 -36.02
C THR A 29 12.11 -22.05 -36.46
N GLN A 30 11.32 -21.64 -37.44
CA GLN A 30 11.33 -20.28 -37.98
C GLN A 30 10.83 -19.31 -36.90
N ASP A 31 11.76 -18.64 -36.20
CA ASP A 31 11.47 -17.64 -35.17
C ASP A 31 10.73 -16.44 -35.79
N GLN A 32 9.40 -16.53 -35.82
CA GLN A 32 8.52 -15.49 -36.32
C GLN A 32 8.45 -14.36 -35.29
N GLU A 33 9.09 -13.22 -35.57
CA GLU A 33 9.07 -12.04 -34.70
C GLU A 33 7.63 -11.61 -34.43
N LEU A 34 7.15 -11.86 -33.21
CA LEU A 34 5.78 -11.57 -32.80
C LEU A 34 5.68 -10.14 -32.27
N ASP A 35 4.97 -9.29 -33.02
CA ASP A 35 4.78 -7.87 -32.72
C ASP A 35 4.41 -7.59 -31.25
N PRO A 36 5.06 -6.62 -30.58
CA PRO A 36 4.79 -6.28 -29.17
C PRO A 36 3.50 -5.45 -28.97
N VAL A 37 2.48 -5.66 -29.83
CA VAL A 37 1.21 -4.93 -29.84
C VAL A 37 -0.01 -5.88 -29.75
N LEU A 38 0.09 -6.93 -28.94
CA LEU A 38 -1.10 -7.74 -28.61
C LEU A 38 -2.05 -6.95 -27.72
N VAL A 39 -3.07 -6.36 -28.35
CA VAL A 39 -4.10 -5.48 -27.78
C VAL A 39 -4.71 -6.05 -26.50
N TRP A 40 -4.99 -5.16 -25.54
CA TRP A 40 -5.67 -5.48 -24.27
C TRP A 40 -7.12 -5.94 -24.48
N VAL A 41 -7.34 -7.19 -24.88
CA VAL A 41 -8.65 -7.83 -24.87
C VAL A 41 -8.95 -8.33 -23.45
N PRO A 42 -9.94 -7.77 -22.73
CA PRO A 42 -10.29 -8.26 -21.40
C PRO A 42 -11.00 -9.61 -21.51
N SER A 43 -10.25 -10.72 -21.34
CA SER A 43 -10.82 -12.08 -21.25
C SER A 43 -12.09 -12.10 -20.39
N GLY A 44 -13.24 -12.48 -20.96
CA GLY A 44 -14.57 -12.12 -20.42
C GLY A 44 -14.81 -12.47 -18.94
N ARG A 45 -14.18 -13.54 -18.43
CA ARG A 45 -14.20 -13.91 -16.99
C ARG A 45 -13.63 -12.82 -16.07
N ARG A 46 -12.72 -11.96 -16.54
CA ARG A 46 -12.25 -10.76 -15.80
C ARG A 46 -13.34 -9.69 -15.76
N LEU A 47 -14.01 -9.42 -16.89
CA LEU A 47 -15.05 -8.39 -16.97
C LEU A 47 -16.26 -8.77 -16.10
N ILE A 48 -16.75 -10.01 -16.20
CA ILE A 48 -17.86 -10.54 -15.38
C ILE A 48 -17.51 -10.47 -13.89
N SER A 49 -16.28 -10.86 -13.51
CA SER A 49 -15.80 -10.73 -12.14
C SER A 49 -15.74 -9.27 -11.68
N GLY A 50 -15.28 -8.34 -12.54
CA GLY A 50 -15.24 -6.91 -12.23
C GLY A 50 -16.63 -6.31 -12.01
N LEU A 51 -17.58 -6.61 -12.90
CA LEU A 51 -18.97 -6.15 -12.80
C LEU A 51 -19.67 -6.69 -11.55
N LEU A 52 -19.41 -7.95 -11.17
CA LEU A 52 -19.91 -8.53 -9.91
C LEU A 52 -19.45 -7.72 -8.70
N GLY A 53 -18.14 -7.46 -8.58
CA GLY A 53 -17.60 -6.67 -7.47
C GLY A 53 -18.13 -5.24 -7.44
N MET A 54 -18.20 -4.59 -8.61
CA MET A 54 -18.71 -3.22 -8.74
C MET A 54 -20.15 -3.10 -8.24
N ASN A 55 -21.02 -4.07 -8.55
CA ASN A 55 -22.41 -4.08 -8.06
C ASN A 55 -22.48 -4.34 -6.54
N ILE A 56 -21.66 -5.24 -6.00
CA ILE A 56 -21.61 -5.50 -4.54
C ILE A 56 -21.14 -4.25 -3.78
N VAL A 57 -20.08 -3.60 -4.25
CA VAL A 57 -19.55 -2.37 -3.62
C VAL A 57 -20.54 -1.21 -3.74
N LEU A 58 -21.19 -1.01 -4.89
CA LEU A 58 -22.20 0.05 -5.03
C LEU A 58 -23.42 -0.16 -4.12
N LEU A 59 -23.92 -1.39 -4.01
CA LEU A 59 -25.03 -1.72 -3.11
C LEU A 59 -24.65 -1.55 -1.64
N GLY A 60 -23.49 -2.08 -1.23
CA GLY A 60 -23.01 -1.94 0.14
C GLY A 60 -22.72 -0.49 0.53
N ALA A 61 -22.12 0.30 -0.36
CA ALA A 61 -21.85 1.71 -0.12
C ALA A 61 -23.14 2.54 0.00
N ALA A 62 -24.19 2.19 -0.76
CA ALA A 62 -25.50 2.81 -0.61
C ALA A 62 -26.16 2.47 0.74
N LEU A 63 -26.00 1.23 1.24
CA LEU A 63 -26.49 0.83 2.56
C LEU A 63 -25.73 1.53 3.71
N VAL A 64 -24.40 1.61 3.63
CA VAL A 64 -23.57 2.31 4.63
C VAL A 64 -23.86 3.81 4.63
N ALA A 65 -23.91 4.46 3.47
CA ALA A 65 -24.29 5.87 3.37
C ALA A 65 -25.74 6.11 3.86
N GLY A 66 -26.65 5.17 3.61
CA GLY A 66 -28.01 5.20 4.15
C GLY A 66 -28.04 5.19 5.68
N GLN A 67 -27.17 4.41 6.33
CA GLN A 67 -27.04 4.37 7.79
C GLN A 67 -26.56 5.73 8.33
N THR A 68 -25.56 6.35 7.70
CA THR A 68 -25.00 7.64 8.13
C THR A 68 -25.96 8.81 7.89
N PHE A 69 -26.67 8.87 6.75
CA PHE A 69 -27.51 10.03 6.40
C PHE A 69 -28.99 9.88 6.78
N ASN A 70 -29.49 8.66 7.03
CA ASN A 70 -30.87 8.41 7.43
C ASN A 70 -30.99 7.14 8.30
N PRO A 71 -30.47 7.16 9.54
CA PRO A 71 -30.51 5.99 10.43
C PRO A 71 -31.95 5.52 10.74
N GLU A 72 -32.90 6.44 10.82
CA GLU A 72 -34.34 6.15 10.96
C GLU A 72 -34.95 5.39 9.77
N GLY A 73 -34.30 5.38 8.60
CA GLY A 73 -34.75 4.60 7.45
C GLY A 73 -34.47 3.10 7.57
N LEU A 74 -33.35 2.71 8.19
CA LEU A 74 -32.78 1.35 8.13
C LEU A 74 -33.01 0.53 9.41
N LYS A 75 -34.25 0.53 9.89
CA LYS A 75 -34.67 -0.02 11.21
C LYS A 75 -34.38 -1.50 11.46
N HIS A 76 -33.92 -2.24 10.44
CA HIS A 76 -33.65 -3.69 10.50
C HIS A 76 -32.16 -4.07 10.43
N GLN A 77 -31.24 -3.10 10.59
CA GLN A 77 -29.78 -3.35 10.56
C GLN A 77 -29.29 -3.94 9.22
N GLU A 78 -29.97 -3.58 8.13
CA GLU A 78 -29.72 -4.07 6.77
C GLU A 78 -28.23 -4.01 6.33
N PRO A 79 -27.49 -2.89 6.52
CA PRO A 79 -26.04 -2.86 6.28
C PRO A 79 -25.26 -3.92 7.08
N LEU A 80 -25.51 -4.05 8.38
CA LEU A 80 -24.83 -5.04 9.22
C LEU A 80 -25.12 -6.48 8.74
N VAL A 81 -26.38 -6.79 8.39
CA VAL A 81 -26.78 -8.11 7.86
C VAL A 81 -26.13 -8.38 6.50
N PHE A 82 -26.08 -7.38 5.61
CA PHE A 82 -25.41 -7.48 4.32
C PHE A 82 -23.91 -7.75 4.48
N MET A 83 -23.24 -7.03 5.38
CA MET A 83 -21.82 -7.20 5.68
C MET A 83 -21.51 -8.56 6.32
N LEU A 84 -22.35 -9.03 7.26
CA LEU A 84 -22.24 -10.37 7.85
C LEU A 84 -22.38 -11.48 6.79
N LEU A 85 -23.34 -11.36 5.87
CA LEU A 85 -23.53 -12.31 4.77
C LEU A 85 -22.32 -12.30 3.81
N LEU A 86 -21.82 -11.12 3.46
CA LEU A 86 -20.69 -10.94 2.54
C LEU A 86 -19.37 -11.47 3.14
N MET A 87 -19.15 -11.27 4.44
CA MET A 87 -18.06 -11.91 5.20
C MET A 87 -18.22 -13.44 5.26
N GLY A 88 -19.44 -13.95 5.49
CA GLY A 88 -19.73 -15.39 5.51
C GLY A 88 -19.42 -16.08 4.18
N VAL A 89 -19.86 -15.51 3.05
CA VAL A 89 -19.52 -16.00 1.70
C VAL A 89 -18.01 -15.96 1.46
N SER A 90 -17.34 -14.89 1.88
CA SER A 90 -15.88 -14.73 1.77
C SER A 90 -15.12 -15.81 2.58
N LEU A 91 -15.54 -16.09 3.82
CA LEU A 91 -14.99 -17.15 4.66
C LEU A 91 -15.15 -18.53 4.01
N ILE A 92 -16.35 -18.87 3.56
CA ILE A 92 -16.64 -20.14 2.89
C ILE A 92 -15.75 -20.33 1.67
N TRP A 93 -15.58 -19.28 0.84
CA TRP A 93 -14.70 -19.34 -0.32
C TRP A 93 -13.22 -19.48 0.05
N MET A 94 -12.73 -18.74 1.04
CA MET A 94 -11.34 -18.84 1.49
C MET A 94 -11.00 -20.22 2.08
N LEU A 95 -11.90 -20.79 2.87
CA LEU A 95 -11.74 -22.14 3.42
C LEU A 95 -11.76 -23.20 2.31
N TRP A 96 -12.67 -23.09 1.33
CA TRP A 96 -12.69 -23.92 0.14
C TRP A 96 -11.38 -23.82 -0.66
N TYR A 97 -10.88 -22.59 -0.88
CA TYR A 97 -9.61 -22.35 -1.58
C TYR A 97 -8.43 -22.99 -0.84
N LEU A 98 -8.34 -22.85 0.48
CA LEU A 98 -7.29 -23.48 1.29
C LEU A 98 -7.34 -25.01 1.21
N LEU A 99 -8.53 -25.62 1.23
CA LEU A 99 -8.70 -27.07 1.09
C LEU A 99 -8.34 -27.56 -0.33
N TRP A 100 -8.76 -26.83 -1.37
CA TRP A 100 -8.39 -27.09 -2.76
C TRP A 100 -6.88 -26.96 -2.99
N ALA A 101 -6.26 -25.92 -2.43
CA ALA A 101 -4.82 -25.66 -2.47
C ALA A 101 -3.95 -26.66 -1.66
N ARG A 102 -4.57 -27.50 -0.81
CA ARG A 102 -3.92 -28.68 -0.21
C ARG A 102 -3.98 -29.92 -1.11
N LYS A 103 -5.04 -30.04 -1.93
CA LYS A 103 -5.24 -31.18 -2.86
C LYS A 103 -4.47 -31.08 -4.19
N GLN A 104 -3.58 -30.09 -4.34
CA GLN A 104 -2.77 -29.85 -5.55
C GLN A 104 -1.24 -29.97 -5.29
N PRO A 105 -0.73 -31.16 -4.90
CA PRO A 105 0.71 -31.36 -4.71
C PRO A 105 1.43 -31.60 -6.06
N GLY A 106 2.02 -30.57 -6.65
CA GLY A 106 2.89 -30.76 -7.83
C GLY A 106 3.19 -29.53 -8.68
N VAL A 107 2.36 -28.48 -8.65
CA VAL A 107 2.64 -27.25 -9.40
C VAL A 107 3.80 -26.50 -8.73
N CYS A 108 4.97 -26.49 -9.38
CA CYS A 108 6.17 -25.84 -8.86
C CYS A 108 5.94 -24.33 -8.66
N PRO A 109 6.20 -23.78 -7.46
CA PRO A 109 5.96 -22.38 -7.15
C PRO A 109 6.85 -21.39 -7.92
N HIS A 110 6.33 -20.76 -8.98
CA HIS A 110 7.00 -19.61 -9.58
C HIS A 110 6.68 -18.34 -8.78
N LYS A 111 7.62 -17.92 -7.92
CA LYS A 111 7.44 -16.74 -7.08
C LYS A 111 7.49 -15.46 -7.93
N ASP A 112 6.38 -14.73 -7.98
CA ASP A 112 6.36 -13.35 -8.48
C ASP A 112 6.98 -12.41 -7.44
N HIS A 113 8.21 -11.97 -7.68
CA HIS A 113 8.92 -11.01 -6.81
C HIS A 113 8.44 -9.56 -6.96
N HIS A 114 7.60 -9.24 -7.95
CA HIS A 114 6.95 -7.93 -8.07
C HIS A 114 5.55 -7.88 -7.42
N ALA A 115 4.92 -9.02 -7.13
CA ALA A 115 3.64 -9.10 -6.42
C ALA A 115 3.82 -9.20 -4.91
N GLY A 116 4.00 -8.04 -4.26
CA GLY A 116 4.16 -7.97 -2.80
C GLY A 116 5.59 -8.32 -2.38
N GLY A 117 6.47 -7.32 -2.41
CA GLY A 117 7.80 -7.44 -1.79
C GLY A 117 7.69 -7.81 -0.31
N ILE A 118 8.73 -8.48 0.23
CA ILE A 118 8.69 -9.04 1.60
C ILE A 118 8.29 -7.99 2.64
N THR A 119 8.73 -6.74 2.48
CA THR A 119 8.35 -5.58 3.31
C THR A 119 6.83 -5.36 3.37
N VAL A 120 6.12 -5.45 2.23
CA VAL A 120 4.66 -5.26 2.15
C VAL A 120 3.94 -6.35 2.94
N ILE A 121 4.41 -7.60 2.81
CA ILE A 121 3.83 -8.75 3.53
C ILE A 121 4.09 -8.64 5.04
N LEU A 122 5.28 -8.18 5.46
CA LEU A 122 5.61 -7.96 6.87
C LEU A 122 4.73 -6.86 7.49
N VAL A 123 4.53 -5.74 6.79
CA VAL A 123 3.66 -4.64 7.26
C VAL A 123 2.18 -5.07 7.30
N LEU A 124 1.71 -5.82 6.30
CA LEU A 124 0.35 -6.38 6.32
C LEU A 124 0.13 -7.38 7.47
N ILE A 125 1.15 -8.17 7.83
CA ILE A 125 1.11 -9.04 9.03
C ILE A 125 1.10 -8.22 10.32
N LEU A 126 1.85 -7.10 10.39
CA LEU A 126 1.85 -6.19 11.53
C LEU A 126 0.47 -5.55 11.74
N PHE A 127 -0.13 -4.98 10.69
CA PHE A 127 -1.48 -4.40 10.76
C PHE A 127 -2.54 -5.44 11.07
N ALA A 128 -2.45 -6.67 10.52
CA ALA A 128 -3.36 -7.75 10.88
C ALA A 128 -3.25 -8.15 12.37
N ALA A 129 -2.03 -8.16 12.94
CA ALA A 129 -1.84 -8.45 14.36
C ALA A 129 -2.38 -7.33 15.27
N ALA A 130 -2.17 -6.06 14.91
CA ALA A 130 -2.75 -4.91 15.62
C ALA A 130 -4.28 -4.90 15.53
N SER A 131 -4.86 -5.25 14.37
CA SER A 131 -6.30 -5.38 14.17
C SER A 131 -6.89 -6.51 15.03
N LEU A 132 -6.24 -7.68 15.10
CA LEU A 132 -6.68 -8.75 16.01
C LEU A 132 -6.66 -8.31 17.49
N LEU A 133 -5.72 -7.45 17.90
CA LEU A 133 -5.70 -6.86 19.24
C LEU A 133 -6.81 -5.81 19.43
N LEU A 134 -7.11 -4.98 18.43
CA LEU A 134 -8.27 -4.10 18.41
C LEU A 134 -9.56 -4.91 18.65
N TYR A 135 -9.74 -6.03 17.95
CA TYR A 135 -10.91 -6.86 18.09
C TYR A 135 -11.05 -7.50 19.48
N ILE A 136 -9.95 -7.89 20.12
CA ILE A 136 -9.96 -8.33 21.53
C ILE A 136 -10.44 -7.19 22.43
N CYS A 137 -9.98 -5.95 22.21
CA CYS A 137 -10.45 -4.78 22.96
C CYS A 137 -11.93 -4.45 22.68
N ARG A 138 -12.35 -4.48 21.41
CA ARG A 138 -13.75 -4.25 20.97
C ARG A 138 -14.71 -5.27 21.58
N ILE A 139 -14.32 -6.55 21.62
CA ILE A 139 -15.09 -7.62 22.29
C ILE A 139 -15.12 -7.39 23.80
N GLY A 140 -13.99 -7.08 24.44
CA GLY A 140 -13.95 -6.76 25.88
C GLY A 140 -14.85 -5.59 26.28
N TYR A 141 -14.87 -4.53 25.47
CA TYR A 141 -15.77 -3.39 25.63
C TYR A 141 -17.24 -3.78 25.42
N LEU A 142 -17.59 -4.37 24.26
CA LEU A 142 -18.98 -4.73 23.93
C LEU A 142 -19.58 -5.80 24.88
N LEU A 143 -18.77 -6.69 25.46
CA LEU A 143 -19.21 -7.60 26.52
C LEU A 143 -19.44 -6.88 27.86
N SER A 144 -18.73 -5.78 28.12
CA SER A 144 -18.93 -4.94 29.31
C SER A 144 -20.19 -4.06 29.21
N VAL A 145 -20.58 -3.65 27.99
CA VAL A 145 -21.82 -2.89 27.71
C VAL A 145 -22.88 -3.72 26.96
N ARG A 146 -22.89 -5.05 27.19
CA ARG A 146 -23.70 -6.04 26.45
C ARG A 146 -25.21 -5.79 26.51
N GLU A 147 -25.71 -5.22 27.61
CA GLU A 147 -27.14 -5.09 27.90
C GLU A 147 -27.77 -3.90 27.15
N CYS A 148 -26.92 -3.09 26.52
CA CYS A 148 -27.26 -1.90 25.74
C CYS A 148 -27.04 -2.09 24.24
N ASN A 149 -26.50 -3.24 23.82
CA ASN A 149 -26.13 -3.51 22.43
C ASN A 149 -26.85 -4.75 21.87
N PRO A 150 -27.38 -4.70 20.64
CA PRO A 150 -28.07 -5.83 20.03
C PRO A 150 -27.08 -6.98 19.75
N ALA A 151 -27.54 -8.22 19.91
CA ALA A 151 -26.69 -9.42 19.81
C ALA A 151 -25.88 -9.52 18.49
N ALA A 152 -26.39 -8.97 17.38
CA ALA A 152 -25.66 -8.90 16.11
C ALA A 152 -24.41 -8.00 16.18
N LYS A 153 -24.49 -6.83 16.85
CA LYS A 153 -23.35 -5.90 17.07
C LYS A 153 -22.31 -6.50 18.02
N VAL A 154 -22.74 -7.37 18.95
CA VAL A 154 -21.84 -8.13 19.83
C VAL A 154 -21.17 -9.31 19.09
N LEU A 155 -21.86 -9.95 18.14
CA LEU A 155 -21.37 -11.13 17.42
C LEU A 155 -20.46 -10.81 16.22
N SER A 156 -20.67 -9.69 15.51
CA SER A 156 -19.87 -9.33 14.32
C SER A 156 -18.33 -9.37 14.53
N PRO A 157 -17.74 -8.84 15.63
CA PRO A 157 -16.29 -8.85 15.80
C PRO A 157 -15.68 -10.26 15.87
N PHE A 158 -16.43 -11.28 16.30
CA PHE A 158 -15.96 -12.67 16.29
C PHE A 158 -15.83 -13.23 14.87
N ILE A 159 -16.71 -12.80 13.95
CA ILE A 159 -16.66 -13.15 12.53
C ILE A 159 -15.53 -12.38 11.84
N GLU A 160 -15.38 -11.09 12.14
CA GLU A 160 -14.28 -10.25 11.63
C GLU A 160 -12.90 -10.82 12.02
N VAL A 161 -12.71 -11.26 13.27
CA VAL A 161 -11.50 -12.00 13.72
C VAL A 161 -11.25 -13.26 12.88
N PHE A 162 -12.30 -14.03 12.59
CA PHE A 162 -12.19 -15.24 11.77
C PHE A 162 -11.81 -14.92 10.32
N VAL A 163 -12.36 -13.84 9.73
CA VAL A 163 -12.01 -13.34 8.39
C VAL A 163 -10.52 -13.01 8.33
N ILE A 164 -10.01 -12.21 9.27
CA ILE A 164 -8.61 -11.78 9.30
C ILE A 164 -7.66 -12.98 9.48
N PHE A 165 -7.98 -13.89 10.41
CA PHE A 165 -7.17 -15.09 10.64
C PHE A 165 -7.09 -15.99 9.40
N VAL A 166 -8.23 -16.28 8.76
CA VAL A 166 -8.29 -17.10 7.54
C VAL A 166 -7.60 -16.40 6.36
N PHE A 167 -7.74 -15.08 6.22
CA PHE A 167 -7.03 -14.32 5.19
C PHE A 167 -5.51 -14.38 5.34
N VAL A 168 -4.96 -14.26 6.56
CA VAL A 168 -3.52 -14.44 6.82
C VAL A 168 -3.04 -15.87 6.46
N LEU A 169 -3.87 -16.89 6.62
CA LEU A 169 -3.57 -18.25 6.13
C LEU A 169 -3.60 -18.34 4.60
N VAL A 170 -4.53 -17.65 3.92
CA VAL A 170 -4.57 -17.55 2.46
C VAL A 170 -3.31 -16.86 1.93
N LEU A 171 -2.90 -15.73 2.50
CA LEU A 171 -1.66 -15.01 2.11
C LEU A 171 -0.42 -15.90 2.22
N LYS A 172 -0.25 -16.61 3.36
CA LYS A 172 0.86 -17.55 3.58
C LYS A 172 0.90 -18.68 2.55
N ARG A 173 -0.24 -19.06 1.95
CA ARG A 173 -0.32 -20.09 0.89
C ARG A 173 -0.23 -19.52 -0.52
N TYR A 174 -0.72 -18.29 -0.74
CA TYR A 174 -0.76 -17.64 -2.06
C TYR A 174 0.63 -17.39 -2.65
N PHE A 175 1.64 -17.14 -1.79
CA PHE A 175 3.06 -17.02 -2.14
C PHE A 175 3.60 -18.17 -3.02
N PHE A 176 2.89 -19.31 -3.09
CA PHE A 176 3.34 -20.50 -3.78
C PHE A 176 2.47 -21.00 -4.98
N ILE A 177 1.31 -20.42 -5.31
CA ILE A 177 0.33 -21.12 -6.20
C ILE A 177 -0.19 -20.25 -7.36
N PHE A 178 0.46 -20.37 -8.53
CA PHE A 178 0.01 -19.82 -9.81
C PHE A 178 -0.90 -20.77 -10.61
N THR A 179 -1.90 -21.38 -9.94
CA THR A 179 -2.86 -22.29 -10.60
C THR A 179 -4.20 -21.60 -10.84
N CYS A 180 -4.61 -21.49 -12.10
CA CYS A 180 -5.80 -20.75 -12.51
C CYS A 180 -7.12 -21.49 -12.18
N CYS A 181 -7.59 -21.43 -10.93
CA CYS A 181 -8.87 -22.02 -10.56
C CYS A 181 -10.06 -21.24 -11.18
N THR A 182 -11.06 -21.96 -11.70
CA THR A 182 -12.17 -21.37 -12.48
C THR A 182 -12.96 -20.30 -11.73
N GLY A 183 -13.12 -20.45 -10.41
CA GLY A 183 -13.79 -19.48 -9.53
C GLY A 183 -12.89 -18.41 -8.90
N CYS A 184 -11.57 -18.43 -9.13
CA CYS A 184 -10.61 -17.63 -8.36
C CYS A 184 -10.78 -16.12 -8.53
N ARG A 185 -11.15 -15.64 -9.73
CA ARG A 185 -11.37 -14.20 -9.95
C ARG A 185 -12.63 -13.71 -9.22
N SER A 186 -13.74 -14.44 -9.33
CA SER A 186 -14.99 -14.07 -8.64
C SER A 186 -14.83 -14.12 -7.12
N GLY A 187 -14.22 -15.17 -6.57
CA GLY A 187 -13.98 -15.28 -5.12
C GLY A 187 -13.10 -14.16 -4.57
N LEU A 188 -11.95 -13.88 -5.21
CA LEU A 188 -11.09 -12.76 -4.81
C LEU A 188 -11.79 -11.40 -4.93
N MET A 189 -12.67 -11.20 -5.91
CA MET A 189 -13.44 -9.97 -6.03
C MET A 189 -14.54 -9.85 -4.96
N VAL A 190 -15.18 -10.96 -4.55
CA VAL A 190 -16.13 -10.95 -3.42
C VAL A 190 -15.40 -10.57 -2.13
N ILE A 191 -14.20 -11.11 -1.88
CA ILE A 191 -13.37 -10.71 -0.73
C ILE A 191 -12.98 -9.23 -0.84
N LEU A 192 -12.52 -8.75 -2.00
CA LEU A 192 -12.17 -7.34 -2.19
C LEU A 192 -13.38 -6.41 -1.98
N SER A 193 -14.58 -6.86 -2.34
CA SER A 193 -15.81 -6.11 -2.11
C SER A 193 -16.16 -6.07 -0.62
N ALA A 194 -15.98 -7.17 0.10
CA ALA A 194 -16.15 -7.23 1.55
C ALA A 194 -15.16 -6.30 2.28
N ASP A 195 -13.89 -6.37 1.88
CA ASP A 195 -12.77 -5.60 2.43
C ASP A 195 -12.95 -4.09 2.23
N LEU A 196 -13.28 -3.64 1.00
CA LEU A 196 -13.57 -2.23 0.70
C LEU A 196 -14.79 -1.69 1.45
N LEU A 197 -15.80 -2.53 1.72
CA LEU A 197 -16.99 -2.12 2.46
C LEU A 197 -16.76 -2.14 3.98
N LEU A 198 -15.93 -3.05 4.50
CA LEU A 198 -15.48 -3.01 5.90
C LEU A 198 -14.60 -1.79 6.17
N TRP A 199 -13.73 -1.44 5.21
CA TRP A 199 -12.98 -0.18 5.22
C TRP A 199 -13.92 1.02 5.25
N LEU A 200 -14.87 1.11 4.32
CA LEU A 200 -15.83 2.21 4.26
C LEU A 200 -16.62 2.35 5.57
N ASN A 201 -17.18 1.25 6.09
CA ASN A 201 -17.90 1.28 7.37
C ASN A 201 -16.98 1.66 8.55
N SER A 202 -15.70 1.27 8.53
CA SER A 202 -14.72 1.67 9.56
C SER A 202 -14.22 3.13 9.42
N VAL A 203 -14.65 3.83 8.37
CA VAL A 203 -14.37 5.25 8.14
C VAL A 203 -15.62 6.10 8.44
N THR A 204 -16.82 5.54 8.28
CA THR A 204 -18.11 6.22 8.52
C THR A 204 -18.78 5.91 9.87
N GLU A 205 -18.36 4.87 10.60
CA GLU A 205 -18.94 4.49 11.89
C GLU A 205 -18.31 5.30 13.04
N ASP A 206 -18.80 6.53 13.20
CA ASP A 206 -18.44 7.46 14.26
C ASP A 206 -19.16 7.18 15.59
N SER A 207 -20.32 6.50 15.57
CA SER A 207 -21.21 6.24 16.71
C SER A 207 -20.49 5.93 18.04
N ILE A 208 -19.64 4.91 18.08
CA ILE A 208 -18.90 4.49 19.30
C ILE A 208 -17.88 5.55 19.72
N HIS A 209 -17.31 6.33 18.78
CA HIS A 209 -16.39 7.41 19.09
C HIS A 209 -17.12 8.66 19.60
N GLU A 210 -18.33 8.95 19.11
CA GLU A 210 -19.20 10.00 19.63
C GLU A 210 -19.68 9.68 21.05
N GLU A 211 -20.20 8.46 21.29
CA GLU A 211 -20.50 7.92 22.63
C GLU A 211 -19.30 8.13 23.59
N ILE A 212 -18.09 7.82 23.11
CA ILE A 212 -16.83 7.94 23.86
C ILE A 212 -16.40 9.39 24.10
N GLU A 213 -16.75 10.36 23.26
CA GLU A 213 -16.43 11.78 23.49
C GLU A 213 -17.49 12.45 24.38
N LEU A 214 -18.78 12.14 24.19
CA LEU A 214 -19.86 12.56 25.09
C LEU A 214 -19.61 12.08 26.52
N GLU A 215 -19.27 10.80 26.73
CA GLU A 215 -18.88 10.28 28.07
C GLU A 215 -17.64 10.99 28.65
N LYS A 216 -16.73 11.54 27.84
CA LYS A 216 -15.56 12.30 28.34
C LYS A 216 -15.97 13.69 28.82
N GLU A 217 -16.89 14.35 28.13
CA GLU A 217 -17.40 15.67 28.54
C GLU A 217 -18.35 15.56 29.75
N ASP A 218 -19.26 14.59 29.75
CA ASP A 218 -20.24 14.39 30.82
C ASP A 218 -19.57 13.91 32.13
N SER A 219 -18.39 13.28 32.06
CA SER A 219 -17.56 12.97 33.25
C SER A 219 -17.10 14.21 34.05
N LEU A 220 -17.29 15.43 33.51
CA LEU A 220 -17.05 16.70 34.20
C LEU A 220 -18.35 17.32 34.78
N HIS A 221 -19.52 16.84 34.36
CA HIS A 221 -20.84 17.35 34.76
C HIS A 221 -21.58 16.31 35.63
N PHE A 222 -21.19 16.29 36.90
CA PHE A 222 -21.55 15.26 37.87
C PHE A 222 -23.06 15.25 38.24
N SER A 223 -23.90 14.47 37.56
CA SER A 223 -25.20 14.04 38.12
C SER A 223 -25.78 12.74 37.51
N ASN A 224 -26.60 12.05 38.31
CA ASN A 224 -27.21 10.75 38.03
C ASN A 224 -28.02 10.68 36.71
N SER A 225 -27.63 9.82 35.75
CA SER A 225 -28.51 8.79 35.11
C SER A 225 -27.87 8.08 33.91
N THR A 226 -27.79 6.73 33.96
CA THR A 226 -28.31 5.78 32.94
C THR A 226 -27.80 4.36 33.20
N LEU A 227 -28.48 3.35 32.65
CA LEU A 227 -28.14 1.92 32.82
C LEU A 227 -26.93 1.46 31.96
N CYS A 228 -26.40 2.34 31.09
CA CYS A 228 -25.59 1.94 29.93
C CYS A 228 -24.17 2.52 29.86
N GLN A 229 -23.66 3.06 30.96
CA GLN A 229 -22.33 3.65 31.00
C GLN A 229 -21.23 2.59 31.25
N CYS A 230 -20.03 2.80 30.68
CA CYS A 230 -18.90 1.91 30.95
C CYS A 230 -18.54 1.90 32.44
N SER A 231 -18.76 0.77 33.12
CA SER A 231 -18.50 0.64 34.56
C SER A 231 -17.09 1.10 34.94
N ALA A 232 -16.93 1.70 36.12
CA ALA A 232 -15.63 2.17 36.66
C ALA A 232 -14.62 1.04 36.99
N SER A 233 -14.80 -0.16 36.43
CA SER A 233 -13.82 -1.22 36.44
C SER A 233 -12.63 -0.85 35.54
N ALA A 234 -11.42 -1.09 36.04
CA ALA A 234 -10.19 -0.84 35.27
C ALA A 234 -10.16 -1.60 33.93
N ALA A 235 -10.85 -2.74 33.83
CA ALA A 235 -10.99 -3.52 32.61
C ALA A 235 -11.81 -2.80 31.53
N CYS A 236 -13.00 -2.25 31.84
CA CYS A 236 -13.82 -1.54 30.86
C CYS A 236 -13.09 -0.30 30.31
N LEU A 237 -12.45 0.48 31.21
CA LEU A 237 -11.64 1.63 30.83
C LEU A 237 -10.43 1.24 29.96
N ALA A 238 -9.74 0.15 30.29
CA ALA A 238 -8.60 -0.35 29.52
C ALA A 238 -9.02 -0.86 28.13
N PHE A 239 -10.15 -1.57 28.01
CA PHE A 239 -10.66 -2.01 26.71
C PHE A 239 -11.13 -0.84 25.85
N ARG A 240 -11.81 0.16 26.42
CA ARG A 240 -12.16 1.41 25.75
C ARG A 240 -10.91 2.14 25.22
N LYS A 241 -9.87 2.29 26.05
CA LYS A 241 -8.61 2.94 25.62
C LYS A 241 -7.81 2.11 24.61
N GLY A 242 -7.81 0.79 24.72
CA GLY A 242 -7.25 -0.09 23.69
C GLY A 242 -7.98 0.04 22.36
N PHE A 243 -9.31 0.17 22.39
CA PHE A 243 -10.13 0.44 21.20
C PHE A 243 -9.82 1.81 20.57
N GLU A 244 -9.82 2.89 21.37
CA GLU A 244 -9.46 4.25 20.90
C GLU A 244 -8.11 4.28 20.18
N ILE A 245 -7.08 3.61 20.72
CA ILE A 245 -5.70 3.66 20.21
C ILE A 245 -5.47 2.73 19.01
N LEU A 246 -6.12 1.57 18.96
CA LEU A 246 -5.87 0.56 17.94
C LEU A 246 -6.79 0.67 16.71
N TYR A 247 -7.83 1.51 16.76
CA TYR A 247 -8.79 1.69 15.66
C TYR A 247 -8.14 2.02 14.29
N PRO A 248 -7.16 2.94 14.18
CA PRO A 248 -6.55 3.29 12.90
C PRO A 248 -5.89 2.11 12.18
N PHE A 249 -5.24 1.22 12.94
CA PHE A 249 -4.55 0.03 12.40
C PHE A 249 -5.48 -0.93 11.64
N ASN A 250 -6.78 -0.92 11.93
CA ASN A 250 -7.78 -1.73 11.22
C ASN A 250 -8.15 -1.10 9.87
N ILE A 251 -8.20 0.23 9.80
CA ILE A 251 -8.41 0.97 8.55
C ILE A 251 -7.18 0.78 7.62
N GLU A 252 -5.97 0.85 8.18
CA GLU A 252 -4.71 0.48 7.49
C GLU A 252 -4.72 -0.96 6.99
N TYR A 253 -5.15 -1.89 7.85
CA TYR A 253 -5.21 -3.31 7.53
C TYR A 253 -6.08 -3.57 6.31
N TYR A 254 -7.30 -3.02 6.24
CA TYR A 254 -8.15 -3.19 5.05
C TYR A 254 -7.52 -2.53 3.82
N LEU A 255 -7.02 -1.29 3.91
CA LEU A 255 -6.39 -0.61 2.76
C LEU A 255 -5.22 -1.43 2.18
N MET A 256 -4.40 -2.03 3.04
CA MET A 256 -3.28 -2.91 2.68
C MET A 256 -3.75 -4.29 2.19
N ALA A 257 -4.78 -4.87 2.80
CA ALA A 257 -5.37 -6.15 2.41
C ALA A 257 -6.02 -6.04 1.03
N GLY A 258 -6.88 -5.05 0.80
CA GLY A 258 -7.52 -4.74 -0.48
C GLY A 258 -6.51 -4.50 -1.60
N CYS A 259 -5.43 -3.74 -1.35
CA CYS A 259 -4.32 -3.60 -2.30
C CYS A 259 -3.71 -4.96 -2.67
N MET A 260 -3.47 -5.83 -1.68
CA MET A 260 -2.91 -7.16 -1.93
C MET A 260 -3.91 -8.06 -2.67
N ILE A 261 -5.19 -8.07 -2.30
CA ILE A 261 -6.25 -8.85 -2.97
C ILE A 261 -6.43 -8.39 -4.42
N TYR A 262 -6.36 -7.08 -4.70
CA TYR A 262 -6.40 -6.54 -6.05
C TYR A 262 -5.20 -7.01 -6.89
N VAL A 263 -3.98 -7.00 -6.33
CA VAL A 263 -2.78 -7.56 -6.98
C VAL A 263 -2.95 -9.07 -7.23
N MET A 264 -3.45 -9.81 -6.24
CA MET A 264 -3.74 -11.25 -6.37
C MET A 264 -4.72 -11.52 -7.53
N TRP A 265 -5.84 -10.79 -7.58
CA TRP A 265 -6.87 -10.87 -8.63
C TRP A 265 -6.33 -10.51 -10.02
N LYS A 266 -5.51 -9.45 -10.10
CA LYS A 266 -4.86 -8.99 -11.33
C LYS A 266 -3.88 -10.03 -11.89
N ASN A 267 -3.27 -10.84 -11.02
CA ASN A 267 -2.30 -11.86 -11.38
C ASN A 267 -2.88 -13.26 -11.64
N VAL A 268 -4.14 -13.56 -11.27
CA VAL A 268 -4.78 -14.87 -11.55
C VAL A 268 -4.70 -15.21 -13.04
N GLY A 269 -3.96 -16.28 -13.36
CA GLY A 269 -3.81 -16.84 -14.70
C GLY A 269 -2.70 -16.22 -15.56
N ARG A 270 -1.86 -15.33 -15.00
CA ARG A 270 -0.62 -14.93 -15.67
C ARG A 270 0.46 -15.99 -15.47
N ARG A 271 1.26 -16.26 -16.50
CA ARG A 271 2.58 -16.90 -16.36
C ARG A 271 3.63 -15.79 -16.35
N MET A 272 4.57 -15.83 -15.41
CA MET A 272 5.67 -14.87 -15.29
C MET A 272 6.98 -15.55 -15.70
N GLY A 273 7.89 -14.83 -16.34
CA GLY A 273 9.25 -15.32 -16.61
C GLY A 273 10.12 -15.35 -15.33
N PRO A 274 11.32 -15.96 -15.38
CA PRO A 274 12.23 -16.03 -14.23
C PRO A 274 12.82 -14.66 -13.86
N GLY A 275 12.28 -14.04 -12.80
CA GLY A 275 12.76 -12.79 -12.22
C GLY A 275 14.00 -12.98 -11.33
N HIS A 276 15.03 -12.15 -11.53
CA HIS A 276 16.31 -12.28 -10.83
C HIS A 276 16.29 -11.77 -9.38
N HIS A 277 16.77 -12.59 -8.45
CA HIS A 277 16.86 -12.36 -6.99
C HIS A 277 17.84 -11.25 -6.53
N VAL A 278 18.29 -10.35 -7.42
CA VAL A 278 19.51 -9.52 -7.21
C VAL A 278 19.30 -8.34 -6.26
N GLY A 279 18.12 -7.70 -6.26
CA GLY A 279 17.90 -6.40 -5.60
C GLY A 279 18.26 -6.35 -4.12
N GLN A 280 17.75 -7.27 -3.30
CA GLN A 280 17.88 -7.19 -1.84
C GLN A 280 19.32 -7.43 -1.33
N LYS A 281 20.14 -8.19 -2.07
CA LYS A 281 21.59 -8.31 -1.79
C LYS A 281 22.38 -7.10 -2.28
N LEU A 282 21.88 -6.37 -3.28
CA LEU A 282 22.49 -5.15 -3.79
C LEU A 282 22.30 -3.98 -2.82
N THR A 283 21.11 -3.82 -2.23
CA THR A 283 20.80 -2.74 -1.27
C THR A 283 21.81 -2.66 -0.12
N LEU A 284 22.03 -3.77 0.59
CA LEU A 284 22.92 -3.82 1.75
C LEU A 284 24.37 -3.58 1.33
N ARG A 285 24.77 -4.06 0.14
CA ARG A 285 26.09 -3.79 -0.45
C ARG A 285 26.27 -2.31 -0.81
N VAL A 286 25.27 -1.65 -1.41
CA VAL A 286 25.33 -0.23 -1.78
C VAL A 286 25.43 0.66 -0.54
N VAL A 287 24.69 0.35 0.53
CA VAL A 287 24.82 1.09 1.80
C VAL A 287 26.21 0.88 2.44
N TYR A 288 26.68 -0.36 2.52
CA TYR A 288 27.92 -0.71 3.22
C TYR A 288 29.21 -0.37 2.45
N GLN A 289 29.17 -0.31 1.11
CA GLN A 289 30.31 0.06 0.27
C GLN A 289 30.22 1.50 -0.31
N GLY A 290 29.05 2.15 -0.25
CA GLY A 290 28.82 3.42 -0.94
C GLY A 290 29.34 4.68 -0.24
N GLY A 291 29.70 4.58 1.05
CA GLY A 291 30.13 5.75 1.84
C GLY A 291 28.98 6.72 2.15
N ILE A 292 27.77 6.21 2.37
CA ILE A 292 26.58 6.98 2.74
C ILE A 292 26.64 7.26 4.24
N ILE A 293 26.98 8.50 4.60
CA ILE A 293 27.22 8.89 6.00
C ILE A 293 26.28 10.00 6.41
N TYR A 294 26.27 11.12 5.68
CA TYR A 294 25.55 12.33 6.09
C TYR A 294 24.03 12.11 6.16
N GLY A 295 23.44 11.49 5.13
CA GLY A 295 22.00 11.22 5.09
C GLY A 295 21.56 10.22 6.15
N LEU A 296 22.40 9.23 6.49
CA LEU A 296 22.13 8.29 7.57
C LEU A 296 22.29 8.94 8.96
N VAL A 297 23.27 9.82 9.15
CA VAL A 297 23.47 10.53 10.43
C VAL A 297 22.36 11.55 10.67
N PHE A 298 22.04 12.42 9.71
CA PHE A 298 20.96 13.40 9.87
C PHE A 298 19.58 12.75 9.90
N GLY A 299 19.32 11.72 9.09
CA GLY A 299 18.08 10.95 9.16
C GLY A 299 17.97 10.12 10.45
N GLY A 300 19.09 9.63 10.98
CA GLY A 300 19.19 8.99 12.29
C GLY A 300 18.90 9.94 13.46
N LEU A 301 19.36 11.19 13.36
CA LEU A 301 19.00 12.24 14.32
C LEU A 301 17.49 12.54 14.27
N VAL A 302 16.90 12.63 13.08
CA VAL A 302 15.44 12.78 12.92
C VAL A 302 14.67 11.59 13.50
N LEU A 303 15.15 10.35 13.31
CA LEU A 303 14.58 9.16 13.97
C LEU A 303 14.60 9.28 15.50
N VAL A 304 15.75 9.57 16.10
CA VAL A 304 15.90 9.64 17.57
C VAL A 304 15.04 10.76 18.16
N VAL A 305 15.10 11.97 17.61
CA VAL A 305 14.28 13.10 18.07
C VAL A 305 12.80 12.81 17.85
N GLY A 306 12.41 12.27 16.70
CA GLY A 306 11.02 11.94 16.38
C GLY A 306 10.42 10.89 17.30
N VAL A 307 11.19 9.85 17.68
CA VAL A 307 10.76 8.85 18.67
C VAL A 307 10.59 9.49 20.06
N THR A 308 11.51 10.37 20.48
CA THR A 308 11.35 11.11 21.75
C THR A 308 10.12 12.01 21.74
N VAL A 309 9.88 12.76 20.66
CA VAL A 309 8.70 13.61 20.46
C VAL A 309 7.40 12.78 20.50
N PHE A 310 7.37 11.64 19.82
CA PHE A 310 6.22 10.72 19.82
C PHE A 310 5.88 10.21 21.23
N ILE A 311 6.88 9.75 21.99
CA ILE A 311 6.69 9.25 23.36
C ILE A 311 6.19 10.38 24.29
N LEU A 312 6.82 11.56 24.22
CA LEU A 312 6.41 12.72 25.03
C LEU A 312 4.99 13.16 24.70
N TYR A 313 4.62 13.22 23.41
CA TYR A 313 3.25 13.54 23.00
C TYR A 313 2.23 12.55 23.58
N GLN A 314 2.44 11.24 23.39
CA GLN A 314 1.49 10.22 23.86
C GLN A 314 1.30 10.25 25.39
N VAL A 315 2.34 10.57 26.17
CA VAL A 315 2.24 10.67 27.64
C VAL A 315 1.62 12.00 28.09
N TRP A 316 1.87 13.11 27.39
CA TRP A 316 1.46 14.45 27.81
C TRP A 316 0.11 14.91 27.25
N VAL A 317 -0.34 14.40 26.10
CA VAL A 317 -1.65 14.76 25.52
C VAL A 317 -2.81 14.40 26.45
N SER A 318 -2.68 13.31 27.20
CA SER A 318 -3.64 12.87 28.22
C SER A 318 -3.67 13.76 29.48
N GLN A 319 -2.73 14.70 29.65
CA GLN A 319 -2.61 15.54 30.85
C GLN A 319 -2.98 16.99 30.51
N ARG A 320 -4.14 17.48 30.98
CA ARG A 320 -4.64 18.83 30.67
C ARG A 320 -3.60 19.95 30.78
N GLN A 321 -2.74 19.92 31.81
CA GLN A 321 -1.70 20.93 32.04
C GLN A 321 -0.52 20.88 31.05
N LEU A 322 -0.25 19.70 30.45
CA LEU A 322 0.86 19.51 29.50
C LEU A 322 0.40 19.37 28.04
N ARG A 323 -0.92 19.25 27.79
CA ARG A 323 -1.49 19.06 26.45
C ARG A 323 -1.08 20.16 25.45
N LEU A 324 -1.01 21.42 25.89
CA LEU A 324 -0.50 22.51 25.05
C LEU A 324 0.99 22.32 24.71
N THR A 325 1.82 21.98 25.69
CA THR A 325 3.25 21.68 25.48
C THR A 325 3.46 20.47 24.56
N ALA A 326 2.60 19.45 24.66
CA ALA A 326 2.60 18.29 23.75
C ALA A 326 2.37 18.73 22.29
N PHE A 327 1.38 19.59 22.03
CA PHE A 327 1.19 20.17 20.70
C PHE A 327 2.38 21.02 20.25
N LEU A 328 2.93 21.90 21.11
CA LEU A 328 4.09 22.73 20.75
C LEU A 328 5.29 21.89 20.30
N ILE A 329 5.59 20.80 21.02
CA ILE A 329 6.70 19.90 20.68
C ILE A 329 6.39 19.09 19.41
N PHE A 330 5.16 18.60 19.26
CA PHE A 330 4.73 17.85 18.07
C PHE A 330 4.78 18.70 16.80
N TYR A 331 4.16 19.87 16.81
CA TYR A 331 4.14 20.78 15.66
C TYR A 331 5.54 21.35 15.41
N GLY A 332 6.28 21.73 16.46
CA GLY A 332 7.65 22.24 16.37
C GLY A 332 8.61 21.26 15.68
N TYR A 333 8.50 19.95 15.97
CA TYR A 333 9.24 18.91 15.27
C TYR A 333 8.91 18.87 13.77
N HIS A 334 7.62 18.89 13.40
CA HIS A 334 7.22 18.88 11.98
C HIS A 334 7.58 20.19 11.26
N LEU A 335 7.48 21.34 11.94
CA LEU A 335 7.92 22.65 11.47
C LEU A 335 9.44 22.71 11.23
N ALA A 336 10.24 21.91 11.93
CA ALA A 336 11.66 21.76 11.66
C ALA A 336 11.97 20.75 10.54
N VAL A 337 11.26 19.62 10.48
CA VAL A 337 11.56 18.52 9.53
C VAL A 337 11.02 18.80 8.11
N MET A 338 9.78 19.29 7.97
CA MET A 338 9.15 19.49 6.65
C MET A 338 9.90 20.48 5.73
N PRO A 339 10.45 21.62 6.22
CA PRO A 339 11.28 22.50 5.38
C PRO A 339 12.58 21.85 4.93
N VAL A 340 13.20 21.01 5.77
CA VAL A 340 14.45 20.31 5.42
C VAL A 340 14.17 19.22 4.38
N MET A 341 13.09 18.45 4.52
CA MET A 341 12.63 17.49 3.51
C MET A 341 12.29 18.18 2.17
N SER A 342 11.62 19.35 2.24
CA SER A 342 11.33 20.21 1.09
C SER A 342 12.61 20.66 0.38
N PHE A 343 13.60 21.16 1.13
CA PHE A 343 14.89 21.59 0.61
C PHE A 343 15.69 20.44 -0.01
N CYS A 344 15.76 19.28 0.65
CA CYS A 344 16.43 18.10 0.11
C CYS A 344 15.76 17.59 -1.18
N SER A 345 14.43 17.60 -1.26
CA SER A 345 13.68 17.24 -2.47
C SER A 345 13.93 18.23 -3.61
N LEU A 346 13.96 19.53 -3.31
CA LEU A 346 14.29 20.58 -4.28
C LEU A 346 15.74 20.46 -4.78
N ALA A 347 16.69 20.20 -3.88
CA ALA A 347 18.10 19.97 -4.25
C ALA A 347 18.24 18.73 -5.16
N GLY A 348 17.55 17.63 -4.84
CA GLY A 348 17.51 16.43 -5.68
C GLY A 348 16.95 16.71 -7.08
N MET A 349 15.86 17.46 -7.20
CA MET A 349 15.33 17.91 -8.49
C MET A 349 16.31 18.80 -9.26
N LEU A 350 17.03 19.70 -8.57
CA LEU A 350 18.03 20.56 -9.22
C LEU A 350 19.20 19.72 -9.77
N VAL A 351 19.69 18.72 -9.02
CA VAL A 351 20.72 17.78 -9.51
C VAL A 351 20.21 16.99 -10.72
N HIS A 352 18.99 16.43 -10.67
CA HIS A 352 18.38 15.75 -11.81
C HIS A 352 18.27 16.66 -13.06
N ARG A 353 17.87 17.92 -12.88
CA ARG A 353 17.72 18.89 -13.97
C ARG A 353 19.05 19.34 -14.58
N LEU A 354 20.09 19.52 -13.76
CA LEU A 354 21.44 19.82 -14.25
C LEU A 354 21.99 18.67 -15.09
N GLU A 355 21.91 17.44 -14.57
CA GLU A 355 22.43 16.25 -15.26
C GLU A 355 21.61 15.88 -16.52
N ARG A 356 20.32 16.26 -16.56
CA ARG A 356 19.47 16.20 -17.76
C ARG A 356 19.90 17.18 -18.84
N ARG A 357 20.31 18.41 -18.50
CA ARG A 357 20.88 19.36 -19.48
C ARG A 357 22.21 18.88 -20.05
N ALA A 358 22.95 18.04 -19.33
CA ALA A 358 24.22 17.44 -19.78
C ALA A 358 24.05 16.16 -20.65
N HIS A 359 22.81 15.73 -20.93
CA HIS A 359 22.50 14.54 -21.73
C HIS A 359 21.20 14.72 -22.55
N GLU A 360 21.32 15.38 -23.70
CA GLU A 360 20.28 15.34 -24.73
C GLU A 360 20.14 13.93 -25.35
N GLY A 361 18.99 13.64 -25.96
CA GLY A 361 18.78 12.40 -26.73
C GLY A 361 18.17 11.22 -25.95
N GLY A 362 16.83 11.16 -25.93
CA GLY A 362 16.07 9.96 -25.57
C GLY A 362 14.76 10.22 -24.82
N HIS A 363 13.69 10.57 -25.55
CA HIS A 363 12.33 10.47 -25.01
C HIS A 363 11.86 9.01 -25.17
N ASN A 364 11.35 8.41 -24.09
CA ASN A 364 10.84 7.03 -24.08
C ASN A 364 9.57 6.99 -23.20
N PRO A 365 8.58 6.13 -23.52
CA PRO A 365 7.24 6.22 -22.97
C PRO A 365 7.13 5.83 -21.48
N THR A 366 6.23 6.54 -20.79
CA THR A 366 6.01 6.51 -19.34
C THR A 366 5.47 5.18 -18.82
N ARG A 367 6.07 4.61 -17.77
CA ARG A 367 5.42 3.60 -16.93
C ARG A 367 4.44 4.30 -15.98
N SER A 368 3.19 4.44 -16.39
CA SER A 368 2.19 5.27 -15.70
C SER A 368 1.66 4.72 -14.36
N LEU A 369 1.75 3.41 -14.12
CA LEU A 369 1.04 2.76 -13.01
C LEU A 369 1.48 3.23 -11.62
N ASP A 370 2.79 3.31 -11.38
CA ASP A 370 3.34 3.63 -10.05
C ASP A 370 3.22 5.12 -9.75
N VAL A 371 3.20 5.97 -10.79
CA VAL A 371 2.87 7.40 -10.69
C VAL A 371 1.42 7.59 -10.28
N ILE A 372 0.48 6.84 -10.88
CA ILE A 372 -0.95 6.88 -10.50
C ILE A 372 -1.13 6.45 -9.05
N LEU A 373 -0.42 5.40 -8.60
CA LEU A 373 -0.51 4.94 -7.21
C LEU A 373 0.05 5.95 -6.20
N LEU A 374 1.19 6.59 -6.51
CA LEU A 374 1.77 7.64 -5.67
C LEU A 374 0.86 8.86 -5.55
N VAL A 375 0.27 9.32 -6.67
CA VAL A 375 -0.66 10.46 -6.69
C VAL A 375 -1.97 10.13 -5.98
N ALA A 376 -2.52 8.92 -6.15
CA ALA A 376 -3.72 8.48 -5.45
C ALA A 376 -3.51 8.39 -3.93
N ALA A 377 -2.34 7.93 -3.48
CA ALA A 377 -1.99 7.91 -2.06
C ALA A 377 -1.82 9.32 -1.48
N ALA A 378 -1.13 10.22 -2.21
CA ALA A 378 -0.93 11.60 -1.80
C ALA A 378 -2.23 12.40 -1.61
N LEU A 379 -3.33 11.98 -2.26
CA LEU A 379 -4.64 12.64 -2.19
C LEU A 379 -5.15 12.80 -0.75
N GLY A 380 -4.92 11.81 0.13
CA GLY A 380 -5.36 11.88 1.52
C GLY A 380 -4.68 13.00 2.31
N GLN A 381 -3.33 13.05 2.24
CA GLN A 381 -2.57 14.10 2.92
C GLN A 381 -2.81 15.49 2.31
N LEU A 382 -3.01 15.58 0.98
CA LEU A 382 -3.44 16.83 0.33
C LEU A 382 -4.79 17.29 0.88
N ALA A 383 -5.81 16.41 0.88
CA ALA A 383 -7.15 16.73 1.36
C ALA A 383 -7.15 17.22 2.82
N LEU A 384 -6.49 16.48 3.73
CA LEU A 384 -6.37 16.90 5.13
C LEU A 384 -5.69 18.25 5.27
N SER A 385 -4.57 18.48 4.57
CA SER A 385 -3.85 19.75 4.65
C SER A 385 -4.69 20.92 4.14
N TYR A 386 -5.54 20.72 3.12
CA TYR A 386 -6.48 21.75 2.67
C TYR A 386 -7.66 21.97 3.62
N PHE A 387 -8.25 20.92 4.21
CA PHE A 387 -9.35 21.09 5.17
C PHE A 387 -8.87 21.72 6.49
N SER A 388 -7.72 21.30 7.03
CA SER A 388 -7.06 21.96 8.18
C SER A 388 -6.73 23.44 7.88
N LEU A 389 -6.18 23.74 6.69
CA LEU A 389 -5.89 25.10 6.25
C LEU A 389 -7.15 25.99 6.25
N VAL A 390 -8.27 25.50 5.69
CA VAL A 390 -9.54 26.25 5.67
C VAL A 390 -10.08 26.46 7.09
N ALA A 391 -10.08 25.44 7.96
CA ALA A 391 -10.54 25.56 9.33
C ALA A 391 -9.69 26.56 10.15
N ALA A 392 -8.35 26.50 10.03
CA ALA A 392 -7.44 27.42 10.72
C ALA A 392 -7.63 28.88 10.26
N LEU A 393 -7.79 29.12 8.96
CA LEU A 393 -8.06 30.45 8.41
C LEU A 393 -9.44 31.00 8.83
N ALA A 394 -10.46 30.14 8.96
CA ALA A 394 -11.81 30.55 9.31
C ALA A 394 -12.01 30.83 10.81
N LEU A 395 -11.32 30.08 11.69
CA LEU A 395 -11.39 30.27 13.15
C LEU A 395 -10.47 31.41 13.64
N GLY A 396 -9.44 31.77 12.87
CA GLY A 396 -8.63 32.98 13.06
C GLY A 396 -7.47 32.86 14.05
N THR A 397 -6.53 33.80 13.93
CA THR A 397 -5.21 33.81 14.59
C THR A 397 -5.25 34.19 16.09
N ASN A 398 -6.39 34.02 16.77
CA ASN A 398 -6.55 34.38 18.19
C ASN A 398 -6.08 33.28 19.15
N ALA A 399 -5.67 32.13 18.63
CA ALA A 399 -5.13 31.01 19.39
C ALA A 399 -3.80 30.53 18.77
N PRO A 400 -2.71 30.37 19.53
CA PRO A 400 -1.39 30.00 18.98
C PRO A 400 -1.37 28.60 18.33
N LEU A 401 -2.37 27.75 18.61
CA LEU A 401 -2.53 26.46 17.93
C LEU A 401 -3.03 26.62 16.47
N ALA A 402 -3.81 27.66 16.17
CA ALA A 402 -4.30 27.90 14.81
C ALA A 402 -3.15 28.30 13.87
N ASP A 403 -2.25 29.18 14.34
CA ASP A 403 -1.06 29.59 13.58
C ASP A 403 -0.09 28.42 13.34
N LEU A 404 0.00 27.49 14.30
CA LEU A 404 0.79 26.26 14.17
C LEU A 404 0.16 25.26 13.18
N GLU A 405 -1.16 25.04 13.24
CA GLU A 405 -1.88 24.17 12.30
C GLU A 405 -1.85 24.75 10.87
N LEU A 406 -1.99 26.07 10.72
CA LEU A 406 -1.82 26.81 9.47
C LEU A 406 -0.41 26.61 8.89
N SER A 407 0.62 26.84 9.69
CA SER A 407 2.03 26.69 9.27
C SER A 407 2.37 25.23 8.93
N TYR A 408 1.88 24.28 9.72
CA TYR A 408 2.01 22.84 9.47
C TYR A 408 1.32 22.43 8.16
N SER A 409 0.10 22.90 7.92
CA SER A 409 -0.68 22.60 6.71
C SER A 409 0.01 23.11 5.45
N LEU A 410 0.52 24.35 5.47
CA LEU A 410 1.25 24.94 4.34
C LEU A 410 2.57 24.21 4.05
N LEU A 411 3.33 23.83 5.08
CA LEU A 411 4.57 23.07 4.93
C LEU A 411 4.32 21.61 4.50
N SER A 412 3.23 21.00 4.97
CA SER A 412 2.76 19.68 4.53
C SER A 412 2.46 19.66 3.03
N LEU A 413 1.74 20.67 2.53
CA LEU A 413 1.47 20.83 1.09
C LEU A 413 2.78 21.02 0.30
N LEU A 414 3.69 21.88 0.78
CA LEU A 414 4.97 22.15 0.11
C LEU A 414 5.87 20.92 0.04
N GLU A 415 6.06 20.22 1.16
CA GLU A 415 6.89 19.02 1.24
C GLU A 415 6.34 17.90 0.35
N LEU A 416 5.03 17.64 0.42
CA LEU A 416 4.36 16.61 -0.36
C LEU A 416 4.47 16.85 -1.87
N ILE A 417 4.29 18.11 -2.31
CA ILE A 417 4.43 18.47 -3.73
C ILE A 417 5.88 18.30 -4.19
N LEU A 418 6.87 18.81 -3.44
CA LEU A 418 8.28 18.73 -3.82
C LEU A 418 8.81 17.29 -3.80
N GLN A 419 8.46 16.50 -2.78
CA GLN A 419 8.83 15.09 -2.70
C GLN A 419 8.20 14.27 -3.84
N ASN A 420 6.94 14.50 -4.19
CA ASN A 420 6.29 13.80 -5.29
C ASN A 420 6.97 14.09 -6.64
N ILE A 421 7.30 15.35 -6.94
CA ILE A 421 7.98 15.69 -8.19
C ILE A 421 9.40 15.09 -8.20
N PHE A 422 10.13 15.12 -7.09
CA PHE A 422 11.45 14.48 -6.96
C PHE A 422 11.39 12.96 -7.22
N ILE A 423 10.46 12.25 -6.58
CA ILE A 423 10.27 10.80 -6.75
C ILE A 423 9.87 10.47 -8.20
N ILE A 424 8.95 11.22 -8.80
CA ILE A 424 8.49 10.97 -10.18
C ILE A 424 9.59 11.26 -11.21
N GLU A 425 10.30 12.40 -11.11
CA GLU A 425 11.40 12.75 -12.03
C GLU A 425 12.58 11.76 -11.88
N GLY A 426 12.84 11.25 -10.66
CA GLY A 426 13.78 10.16 -10.42
C GLY A 426 13.35 8.83 -11.06
N LEU A 427 12.16 8.31 -10.73
CA LEU A 427 11.70 7.00 -11.18
C LEU A 427 11.53 6.93 -12.70
N HIS A 428 11.21 8.04 -13.36
CA HIS A 428 11.15 8.11 -14.82
C HIS A 428 12.53 7.96 -15.49
N ARG A 429 13.62 8.24 -14.77
CA ARG A 429 14.97 8.35 -15.32
C ARG A 429 15.68 7.01 -15.46
N HIS A 430 15.74 6.22 -14.38
CA HIS A 430 16.55 4.99 -14.32
C HIS A 430 16.16 3.87 -15.31
N PRO A 431 14.88 3.68 -15.72
CA PRO A 431 14.53 2.72 -16.78
C PRO A 431 15.25 2.98 -18.12
N SER A 432 15.54 4.25 -18.45
CA SER A 432 16.28 4.62 -19.66
C SER A 432 17.77 4.24 -19.60
N LEU A 433 18.36 4.24 -18.40
CA LEU A 433 19.77 3.90 -18.17
C LEU A 433 19.98 2.38 -18.17
N LEU A 434 19.07 1.63 -17.54
CA LEU A 434 19.09 0.16 -17.56
C LEU A 434 18.89 -0.41 -18.98
N THR A 435 18.06 0.22 -19.80
CA THR A 435 17.87 -0.17 -21.21
C THR A 435 19.08 0.23 -22.08
N LYS A 436 19.61 1.45 -21.98
CA LYS A 436 20.85 1.84 -22.67
C LYS A 436 22.04 0.94 -22.28
N LYS A 437 22.18 0.55 -21.00
CA LYS A 437 23.23 -0.36 -20.53
C LYS A 437 23.08 -1.78 -21.09
N LYS A 438 21.86 -2.34 -21.09
CA LYS A 438 21.58 -3.65 -21.74
C LYS A 438 21.86 -3.63 -23.24
N GLY A 439 21.49 -2.56 -23.95
CA GLY A 439 21.79 -2.38 -25.37
C GLY A 439 23.30 -2.42 -25.61
N ARG A 440 24.05 -1.51 -24.97
CA ARG A 440 25.52 -1.42 -25.11
C ARG A 440 26.23 -2.73 -24.76
N GLN A 441 25.80 -3.43 -23.71
CA GLN A 441 26.39 -4.72 -23.31
C GLN A 441 26.09 -5.84 -24.33
N ARG A 442 24.90 -5.86 -24.95
CA ARG A 442 24.55 -6.80 -26.03
C ARG A 442 25.33 -6.50 -27.32
N THR A 443 25.60 -5.23 -27.62
CA THR A 443 26.46 -4.81 -28.73
C THR A 443 27.92 -5.24 -28.51
N ILE A 444 28.47 -5.06 -27.31
CA ILE A 444 29.84 -5.50 -26.98
C ILE A 444 29.97 -7.02 -27.19
N SER A 445 29.06 -7.83 -26.65
CA SER A 445 29.07 -9.30 -26.85
C SER A 445 28.86 -9.77 -28.29
N LEU A 446 28.49 -8.88 -29.22
CA LEU A 446 28.37 -9.17 -30.65
C LEU A 446 29.61 -8.73 -31.45
N LEU A 447 30.36 -7.72 -31.00
CA LEU A 447 31.67 -7.38 -31.58
C LEU A 447 32.77 -8.31 -31.08
N GLU A 448 32.70 -8.77 -29.82
CA GLU A 448 33.71 -9.62 -29.18
C GLU A 448 33.85 -11.02 -29.83
N GLY A 449 32.97 -11.36 -30.77
CA GLY A 449 33.10 -12.54 -31.65
C GLY A 449 34.02 -12.36 -32.88
N ASN A 450 34.59 -11.17 -33.13
CA ASN A 450 35.47 -10.91 -34.28
C ASN A 450 36.66 -9.98 -33.96
N THR A 451 37.82 -10.36 -34.48
CA THR A 451 39.09 -9.60 -34.53
C THR A 451 39.92 -9.52 -33.24
N SER A 452 41.15 -10.03 -33.32
CA SER A 452 42.14 -10.03 -32.23
C SER A 452 43.11 -8.84 -32.30
N ALA A 453 42.73 -7.72 -31.69
CA ALA A 453 43.64 -6.63 -31.30
C ALA A 453 43.00 -5.80 -30.17
N PRO A 454 43.76 -5.30 -29.18
CA PRO A 454 43.20 -4.44 -28.13
C PRO A 454 43.10 -2.99 -28.63
N PRO A 455 41.90 -2.41 -28.82
CA PRO A 455 41.78 -0.96 -28.96
C PRO A 455 42.02 -0.33 -27.59
N VAL A 456 42.91 0.67 -27.51
CA VAL A 456 43.02 1.54 -26.33
C VAL A 456 41.81 2.48 -26.33
N VAL A 457 40.65 1.96 -25.94
CA VAL A 457 39.47 2.77 -25.65
C VAL A 457 39.73 3.46 -24.31
N GLN A 458 40.22 4.69 -24.41
CA GLN A 458 40.30 5.61 -23.29
C GLN A 458 38.86 5.92 -22.82
N GLU A 459 38.36 5.17 -21.83
CA GLU A 459 37.02 5.38 -21.31
C GLU A 459 36.91 6.75 -20.65
N ASP A 460 36.18 7.67 -21.30
CA ASP A 460 35.67 8.88 -20.67
C ASP A 460 34.59 8.53 -19.64
N HIS A 461 35.05 8.04 -18.50
CA HIS A 461 34.29 7.93 -17.27
C HIS A 461 34.26 9.28 -16.50
N GLY A 462 34.46 10.41 -17.17
CA GLY A 462 34.60 11.75 -16.58
C GLY A 462 33.32 12.38 -16.02
N LYS A 463 32.15 11.74 -16.15
CA LYS A 463 30.87 12.30 -15.67
C LYS A 463 30.56 11.96 -14.21
N GLU A 464 31.35 12.60 -13.34
CA GLU A 464 31.00 13.12 -12.01
C GLU A 464 30.34 12.16 -10.99
N PRO A 465 31.12 11.47 -10.14
CA PRO A 465 30.57 10.66 -9.04
C PRO A 465 29.83 11.48 -7.95
N TRP A 466 29.96 12.81 -7.92
CA TRP A 466 29.34 13.64 -6.86
C TRP A 466 27.82 13.75 -6.99
N SER A 467 27.25 13.75 -8.20
CA SER A 467 25.80 13.87 -8.41
C SER A 467 25.08 12.62 -7.88
N LYS A 468 25.60 11.44 -8.23
CA LYS A 468 25.26 10.14 -7.66
C LYS A 468 25.41 10.12 -6.13
N ARG A 469 26.56 10.58 -5.59
CA ARG A 469 26.80 10.68 -4.14
C ARG A 469 25.73 11.54 -3.45
N ALA A 470 25.40 12.71 -4.02
CA ALA A 470 24.40 13.63 -3.50
C ALA A 470 22.98 13.05 -3.53
N ILE A 471 22.56 12.43 -4.64
CA ILE A 471 21.25 11.75 -4.73
C ILE A 471 21.16 10.63 -3.69
N GLN A 472 22.22 9.83 -3.49
CA GLN A 472 22.23 8.78 -2.47
C GLN A 472 22.11 9.32 -1.04
N GLU A 473 22.82 10.41 -0.68
CA GLU A 473 22.66 11.04 0.66
C GLU A 473 21.25 11.63 0.84
N ILE A 474 20.70 12.29 -0.19
CA ILE A 474 19.34 12.87 -0.18
C ILE A 474 18.28 11.77 -0.02
N CYS A 475 18.35 10.70 -0.81
CA CYS A 475 17.43 9.57 -0.69
C CYS A 475 17.55 8.91 0.69
N ALA A 476 18.76 8.66 1.19
CA ALA A 476 18.97 8.08 2.51
C ALA A 476 18.36 8.93 3.65
N PHE A 477 18.54 10.25 3.61
CA PHE A 477 17.90 11.18 4.54
C PHE A 477 16.37 11.09 4.45
N LEU A 478 15.81 11.26 3.25
CA LEU A 478 14.35 11.25 3.03
C LEU A 478 13.70 9.91 3.41
N ILE A 479 14.40 8.77 3.23
CA ILE A 479 13.91 7.45 3.67
C ILE A 479 13.70 7.44 5.19
N LEU A 480 14.69 7.86 5.97
CA LEU A 480 14.60 7.84 7.44
C LEU A 480 13.56 8.85 7.96
N CYS A 481 13.42 10.01 7.31
CA CYS A 481 12.36 10.97 7.63
C CYS A 481 10.96 10.41 7.31
N ASN A 482 10.75 9.81 6.13
CA ASN A 482 9.45 9.19 5.80
C ASN A 482 9.13 7.99 6.69
N ILE A 483 10.13 7.28 7.24
CA ILE A 483 9.91 6.26 8.26
C ILE A 483 9.36 6.88 9.56
N MET A 484 9.89 8.01 10.05
CA MET A 484 9.26 8.69 11.20
C MET A 484 7.86 9.20 10.91
N LEU A 485 7.67 9.86 9.77
CA LEU A 485 6.38 10.41 9.35
C LEU A 485 5.36 9.32 8.98
N TRP A 486 5.79 8.07 8.83
CA TRP A 486 4.94 6.87 8.79
C TRP A 486 4.59 6.38 10.20
N VAL A 487 5.59 6.19 11.07
CA VAL A 487 5.42 5.66 12.44
C VAL A 487 4.49 6.52 13.30
N ILE A 488 4.64 7.85 13.24
CA ILE A 488 3.88 8.78 14.09
C ILE A 488 2.35 8.62 13.92
N PRO A 489 1.76 8.82 12.74
CA PRO A 489 0.33 8.61 12.53
C PRO A 489 -0.09 7.14 12.61
N ALA A 490 0.75 6.20 12.17
CA ALA A 490 0.40 4.76 12.21
C ALA A 490 0.21 4.24 13.65
N PHE A 491 0.88 4.84 14.65
CA PHE A 491 0.72 4.51 16.06
C PHE A 491 -0.17 5.51 16.83
N GLY A 492 -1.23 6.00 16.17
CA GLY A 492 -2.37 6.67 16.83
C GLY A 492 -2.13 8.11 17.26
N VAL A 493 -1.06 8.78 16.81
CA VAL A 493 -0.88 10.22 17.05
C VAL A 493 -1.63 11.01 15.99
N HIS A 494 -2.88 11.34 16.32
CA HIS A 494 -3.78 12.16 15.48
C HIS A 494 -4.04 13.52 16.13
N PRO A 495 -3.11 14.50 16.02
CA PRO A 495 -3.33 15.85 16.54
C PRO A 495 -4.58 16.52 15.93
N GLN A 496 -5.02 16.10 14.75
CA GLN A 496 -6.25 16.56 14.09
C GLN A 496 -7.50 16.27 14.92
N PHE A 497 -7.55 15.18 15.68
CA PHE A 497 -8.66 14.88 16.59
C PHE A 497 -8.53 15.61 17.93
N GLU A 498 -7.30 15.79 18.39
CA GLU A 498 -6.98 16.35 19.71
C GLU A 498 -6.97 17.89 19.73
N ASN A 499 -6.61 18.56 18.63
CA ASN A 499 -6.51 20.03 18.55
C ASN A 499 -7.88 20.74 18.53
N GLY A 500 -8.95 20.03 18.20
CA GLY A 500 -10.33 20.52 18.18
C GLY A 500 -10.71 21.46 17.03
N LEU A 501 -9.75 22.03 16.29
CA LEU A 501 -10.01 23.06 15.27
C LEU A 501 -10.93 22.55 14.15
N GLY A 502 -10.62 21.39 13.58
CA GLY A 502 -11.45 20.78 12.54
C GLY A 502 -12.84 20.35 13.06
N LYS A 503 -12.93 19.89 14.31
CA LYS A 503 -14.22 19.57 14.98
C LYS A 503 -15.09 20.82 15.16
N GLN A 504 -14.50 21.93 15.57
CA GLN A 504 -15.20 23.21 15.77
C GLN A 504 -15.71 23.81 14.44
N PHE A 505 -15.01 23.59 13.32
CA PHE A 505 -15.39 24.16 12.03
C PHE A 505 -16.31 23.24 11.18
N PHE A 506 -16.06 21.93 11.15
CA PHE A 506 -16.82 20.97 10.32
C PHE A 506 -17.87 20.15 11.09
N GLY A 507 -17.87 20.20 12.43
CA GLY A 507 -18.60 19.26 13.28
C GLY A 507 -17.86 17.94 13.47
N PHE A 508 -18.20 17.18 14.53
CA PHE A 508 -17.51 15.95 14.90
C PHE A 508 -17.54 14.88 13.79
N SER A 509 -18.73 14.43 13.38
CA SER A 509 -18.93 13.37 12.39
C SER A 509 -18.25 13.66 11.05
N THR A 510 -18.43 14.87 10.51
CA THR A 510 -17.81 15.28 9.24
C THR A 510 -16.28 15.25 9.35
N TRP A 511 -15.73 15.76 10.45
CA TRP A 511 -14.29 15.75 10.68
C TRP A 511 -13.74 14.34 10.90
N PHE A 512 -14.48 13.48 11.59
CA PHE A 512 -14.15 12.06 11.77
C PHE A 512 -14.04 11.32 10.44
N VAL A 513 -15.03 11.46 9.56
CA VAL A 513 -14.99 10.87 8.21
C VAL A 513 -13.82 11.44 7.40
N LEU A 514 -13.59 12.76 7.42
CA LEU A 514 -12.47 13.37 6.70
C LEU A 514 -11.11 12.88 7.18
N VAL A 515 -10.87 12.83 8.51
CA VAL A 515 -9.62 12.37 9.10
C VAL A 515 -9.40 10.87 8.83
N ASN A 516 -10.43 10.04 8.97
CA ASN A 516 -10.32 8.59 8.74
C ASN A 516 -10.25 8.20 7.25
N LEU A 517 -10.73 9.03 6.32
CA LEU A 517 -10.40 8.92 4.90
C LEU A 517 -8.93 9.29 4.62
N GLY A 518 -8.47 10.40 5.20
CA GLY A 518 -7.20 11.03 4.81
C GLY A 518 -5.95 10.45 5.49
N GLN A 519 -6.03 10.06 6.76
CA GLN A 519 -4.88 9.54 7.52
C GLN A 519 -4.35 8.22 6.93
N PRO A 520 -5.17 7.20 6.61
CA PRO A 520 -4.65 5.93 6.09
C PRO A 520 -4.01 6.06 4.71
N LEU A 521 -4.57 6.92 3.86
CA LEU A 521 -3.95 7.27 2.58
C LEU A 521 -2.60 7.99 2.77
N SER A 522 -2.45 8.80 3.83
CA SER A 522 -1.16 9.43 4.20
C SER A 522 -0.12 8.42 4.72
N VAL A 523 -0.52 7.48 5.58
CA VAL A 523 0.35 6.39 6.07
C VAL A 523 0.79 5.50 4.91
N PHE A 524 -0.15 5.09 4.05
CA PHE A 524 0.13 4.34 2.82
C PHE A 524 1.05 5.14 1.88
N TYR A 525 0.85 6.44 1.73
CA TYR A 525 1.73 7.33 0.95
C TYR A 525 3.17 7.32 1.49
N ARG A 526 3.37 7.46 2.81
CA ARG A 526 4.71 7.44 3.42
C ARG A 526 5.39 6.09 3.24
N MET A 527 4.66 4.99 3.43
CA MET A 527 5.16 3.63 3.18
C MET A 527 5.57 3.43 1.70
N HIS A 528 4.73 3.85 0.75
CA HIS A 528 5.04 3.74 -0.68
C HIS A 528 6.24 4.62 -1.07
N SER A 529 6.32 5.83 -0.51
CA SER A 529 7.43 6.77 -0.74
C SER A 529 8.76 6.21 -0.24
N VAL A 530 8.80 5.53 0.90
CA VAL A 530 9.99 4.78 1.35
C VAL A 530 10.39 3.72 0.32
N GLY A 531 9.43 2.95 -0.21
CA GLY A 531 9.70 1.97 -1.26
C GLY A 531 10.29 2.58 -2.54
N ALA A 532 9.73 3.70 -2.99
CA ALA A 532 10.20 4.43 -4.17
C ALA A 532 11.59 5.06 -3.96
N LEU A 533 11.82 5.74 -2.84
CA LEU A 533 13.11 6.33 -2.47
C LEU A 533 14.20 5.25 -2.30
N MET A 534 13.84 4.05 -1.83
CA MET A 534 14.76 2.90 -1.79
C MET A 534 15.14 2.41 -3.19
N GLU A 535 14.22 2.39 -4.15
CA GLU A 535 14.54 2.06 -5.54
C GLU A 535 15.48 3.11 -6.17
N LEU A 536 15.26 4.39 -5.87
CA LEU A 536 16.17 5.48 -6.27
C LEU A 536 17.55 5.35 -5.61
N LEU A 537 17.62 5.07 -4.31
CA LEU A 537 18.87 4.86 -3.57
C LEU A 537 19.74 3.73 -4.13
N ILE A 538 19.10 2.66 -4.64
CA ILE A 538 19.78 1.49 -5.24
C ILE A 538 20.17 1.75 -6.70
N SER A 539 19.42 2.59 -7.43
CA SER A 539 19.59 2.80 -8.87
C SER A 539 20.42 4.03 -9.26
N ALA A 540 20.62 4.98 -8.33
CA ALA A 540 21.61 6.05 -8.39
C ALA A 540 23.04 5.51 -8.34
#